data_AF-A0A498BYR5-F1
#
_entry.id   AF-A0A498BYR5-F1
#
_cell.length_a   1.000
_cell.length_b   1.000
_cell.length_c   1.000
_cell.angle_alpha   90.00
_cell.angle_beta   90.00
_cell.angle_gamma   90.00
#
_symmetry.space_group_name_H-M   'P 1'
#
loop_
_entity.id
_entity.type
_entity.pdbx_description
1 polymer ?
#
loop_
_entity_poly.entity_id
_entity_poly.type
_entity_poly.pdbx_seq_one_letter_code
_entity_poly.pdbx_strand_id
1 'polypeptide(L)'
;MLDTGISNKLRLSVTIPLQTHVFPATTTFDVVNSASFTGADNEVVYVSSVTTSATSFGNEMEVSKTVFDAQNDRFTSNPRAPIDGAGSLIDDTFVYRVELIPHGTFSTMVADVDDILPSGLEFSGWVDAAHIGDGTTVGTGPYTIPGTAVTASYDAGTRTVTVERGRFSGGESIVLYFQVRAADATANVGIVNTIGGTTATITPSDGYPLALLKRDATDPSHVIDDADARFDVLAADKVTVVLADLRVAGGSLVTADGKTPTVEDAGTYWVRERVAPKGYALSDELIRVTVDAVTGAEATTIFNTPAPVGPIDPQPTPEPTPTPEPTPEPTPTPEPTATPQPTVTPTPEPTVTPTPEPTATPTPEPTPTPTPAPTQTGAPVVSPTPGATAAPLAGDTLVRTGGTIPFALLLGGVLLVALGSAFVVRRRRA
;
A
#
# COMPACT_ATOMS: atom_id res chain seq x y z
N MET A 1 48.04 59.90 -27.07
CA MET A 1 48.04 58.76 -26.13
C MET A 1 46.78 57.97 -26.42
N LEU A 2 46.94 56.69 -26.78
CA LEU A 2 45.89 55.83 -27.33
C LEU A 2 44.87 55.43 -26.25
N ASP A 3 43.62 55.36 -26.71
CA ASP A 3 42.42 54.80 -26.10
C ASP A 3 42.61 53.33 -25.68
N THR A 4 42.03 52.94 -24.54
CA THR A 4 41.06 51.84 -24.46
C THR A 4 40.26 51.98 -23.16
N GLY A 5 39.25 52.85 -23.19
CA GLY A 5 38.15 52.79 -22.25
C GLY A 5 37.35 51.52 -22.48
N ILE A 6 37.58 50.48 -21.67
CA ILE A 6 36.65 49.36 -21.58
C ILE A 6 36.54 48.92 -20.12
N SER A 7 35.61 49.54 -19.38
CA SER A 7 35.03 48.89 -18.20
C SER A 7 34.16 47.75 -18.72
N ASN A 8 34.77 46.60 -18.98
CA ASN A 8 34.07 45.37 -19.33
C ASN A 8 33.28 44.90 -18.11
N LYS A 9 32.14 45.55 -17.84
CA LYS A 9 31.08 44.90 -17.07
C LYS A 9 30.58 43.76 -17.94
N LEU A 10 31.15 42.56 -17.76
CA LEU A 10 30.61 41.34 -18.34
C LEU A 10 29.14 41.24 -17.92
N ARG A 11 28.23 41.47 -18.87
CA ARG A 11 26.83 41.11 -18.72
C ARG A 11 26.71 39.66 -19.11
N LEU A 12 26.52 38.81 -18.12
CA LEU A 12 26.12 37.43 -18.34
C LEU A 12 24.60 37.43 -18.58
N SER A 13 24.18 37.09 -19.79
CA SER A 13 22.78 36.81 -20.10
C SER A 13 22.59 35.30 -20.14
N VAL A 14 21.75 34.80 -19.23
CA VAL A 14 21.38 33.38 -19.18
C VAL A 14 19.93 33.27 -19.65
N THR A 15 19.70 32.46 -20.68
CA THR A 15 18.35 32.10 -21.14
C THR A 15 18.00 30.73 -20.57
N ILE A 16 16.99 30.69 -19.70
CA ILE A 16 16.49 29.45 -19.11
C ILE A 16 15.17 29.11 -19.80
N PRO A 17 15.11 28.04 -20.62
CA PRO A 17 13.85 27.57 -21.16
C PRO A 17 13.02 26.95 -20.03
N LEU A 18 11.84 27.51 -19.74
CA LEU A 18 10.88 26.91 -18.83
C LEU A 18 10.03 25.90 -19.62
N GLN A 19 10.10 24.63 -19.23
CA GLN A 19 9.24 23.58 -19.80
C GLN A 19 7.97 23.47 -18.96
N THR A 20 6.81 23.53 -19.62
CA THR A 20 5.52 23.24 -19.00
C THR A 20 5.26 21.74 -19.05
N HIS A 21 4.90 21.16 -17.91
CA HIS A 21 4.48 19.76 -17.80
C HIS A 21 2.98 19.71 -17.48
N VAL A 22 2.25 18.84 -18.18
CA VAL A 22 0.85 18.55 -17.85
C VAL A 22 0.86 17.41 -16.84
N PHE A 23 0.26 17.64 -15.68
CA PHE A 23 0.15 16.63 -14.65
C PHE A 23 -1.16 15.84 -14.81
N PRO A 24 -1.12 14.50 -14.65
CA PRO A 24 -2.31 13.66 -14.80
C PRO A 24 -3.27 13.76 -13.61
N ALA A 25 -2.84 14.32 -12.49
CA ALA A 25 -3.63 14.52 -11.28
C ALA A 25 -3.18 15.78 -10.54
N THR A 26 -4.03 16.31 -9.67
CA THR A 26 -3.68 17.40 -8.76
C THR A 26 -2.67 16.93 -7.72
N THR A 27 -1.62 17.71 -7.48
CA THR A 27 -0.54 17.35 -6.56
C THR A 27 0.23 18.59 -6.08
N THR A 28 1.04 18.40 -5.03
CA THR A 28 1.98 19.39 -4.50
C THR A 28 3.40 18.95 -4.84
N PHE A 29 4.23 19.89 -5.32
CA PHE A 29 5.59 19.62 -5.77
C PHE A 29 6.59 20.58 -5.13
N ASP A 30 7.76 20.05 -4.76
CA ASP A 30 8.91 20.86 -4.41
C ASP A 30 9.66 21.29 -5.67
N VAL A 31 9.68 22.60 -5.90
CA VAL A 31 10.47 23.26 -6.93
C VAL A 31 11.84 23.59 -6.33
N VAL A 32 12.85 22.82 -6.73
CA VAL A 32 14.24 23.06 -6.37
C VAL A 32 14.91 23.88 -7.47
N ASN A 33 15.40 25.07 -7.12
CA ASN A 33 16.28 25.86 -7.98
C ASN A 33 17.68 25.84 -7.39
N SER A 34 18.61 25.20 -8.08
CA SER A 34 20.01 25.14 -7.70
C SER A 34 20.90 25.81 -8.75
N ALA A 35 21.90 26.55 -8.27
CA ALA A 35 22.95 27.14 -9.08
C ALA A 35 24.30 26.77 -8.48
N SER A 36 25.21 26.29 -9.32
CA SER A 36 26.61 26.05 -8.95
C SER A 36 27.54 26.91 -9.81
N PHE A 37 28.61 27.42 -9.21
CA PHE A 37 29.69 28.09 -9.90
C PHE A 37 30.95 27.24 -9.77
N THR A 38 31.53 26.88 -10.92
CA THR A 38 32.73 26.07 -11.00
C THR A 38 33.91 26.94 -11.45
N GLY A 39 35.02 26.87 -10.73
CA GLY A 39 36.24 27.63 -11.00
C GLY A 39 37.02 27.11 -12.20
N ALA A 40 38.13 27.79 -12.53
CA ALA A 40 38.98 27.46 -13.67
C ALA A 40 39.70 26.09 -13.56
N ASP A 41 39.69 25.49 -12.37
CA ASP A 41 40.20 24.18 -12.01
C ASP A 41 39.14 23.06 -12.07
N ASN A 42 37.93 23.37 -12.56
CA ASN A 42 36.75 22.51 -12.51
C ASN A 42 36.32 22.12 -11.07
N GLU A 43 36.75 22.86 -10.05
CA GLU A 43 36.28 22.68 -8.68
C GLU A 43 35.02 23.52 -8.45
N VAL A 44 33.99 22.93 -7.84
CA VAL A 44 32.74 23.65 -7.51
C VAL A 44 33.01 24.57 -6.33
N VAL A 45 33.11 25.87 -6.58
CA VAL A 45 33.51 26.88 -5.58
C VAL A 45 32.30 27.41 -4.81
N TYR A 46 31.10 27.36 -5.39
CA TYR A 46 29.89 27.84 -4.75
C TYR A 46 28.66 27.08 -5.22
N VAL A 47 27.77 26.72 -4.29
CA VAL A 47 26.44 26.16 -4.55
C VAL A 47 25.42 26.96 -3.77
N SER A 48 24.36 27.40 -4.45
CA SER A 48 23.16 27.96 -3.84
C SER A 48 21.96 27.14 -4.28
N SER A 49 21.09 26.78 -3.35
CA SER A 49 19.86 26.05 -3.63
C SER A 49 18.72 26.66 -2.82
N VAL A 50 17.57 26.83 -3.46
CA VAL A 50 16.32 27.16 -2.79
C VAL A 50 15.27 26.14 -3.21
N THR A 51 14.51 25.65 -2.24
CA THR A 51 13.35 24.80 -2.47
C THR A 51 12.11 25.57 -2.09
N THR A 52 11.10 25.59 -2.96
CA THR A 52 9.78 26.15 -2.67
C THR A 52 8.74 25.13 -3.09
N SER A 53 7.60 25.07 -2.41
CA SER A 53 6.49 24.21 -2.84
C SER A 53 5.55 24.97 -3.78
N ALA A 54 5.09 24.29 -4.81
CA ALA A 54 4.00 24.72 -5.66
C ALA A 54 2.91 23.65 -5.64
N THR A 55 1.67 24.03 -5.89
CA THR A 55 0.57 23.08 -5.97
C THR A 55 -0.28 23.37 -7.21
N SER A 56 -0.79 22.31 -7.84
CA SER A 56 -1.82 22.43 -8.86
C SER A 56 -3.23 22.56 -8.30
N PHE A 57 -3.41 22.49 -6.97
CA PHE A 57 -4.73 22.61 -6.37
C PHE A 57 -5.32 23.99 -6.66
N GLY A 58 -6.59 23.99 -7.10
CA GLY A 58 -7.39 25.19 -7.27
C GLY A 58 -8.09 25.60 -5.97
N ASN A 59 -9.30 26.16 -6.12
CA ASN A 59 -10.24 26.29 -5.01
C ASN A 59 -11.11 25.03 -4.95
N GLU A 60 -10.64 23.98 -4.28
CA GLU A 60 -11.29 22.67 -4.23
C GLU A 60 -11.10 21.97 -2.87
N MET A 61 -11.85 20.89 -2.66
CA MET A 61 -11.72 20.01 -1.50
C MET A 61 -11.06 18.72 -1.93
N GLU A 62 -9.91 18.39 -1.33
CA GLU A 62 -9.31 17.06 -1.44
C GLU A 62 -9.92 16.12 -0.41
N VAL A 63 -10.10 14.85 -0.78
CA VAL A 63 -10.57 13.80 0.13
C VAL A 63 -9.48 12.74 0.25
N SER A 64 -9.01 12.49 1.46
CA SER A 64 -8.07 11.42 1.77
C SER A 64 -8.74 10.36 2.63
N LYS A 65 -8.35 9.10 2.43
CA LYS A 65 -8.87 7.93 3.15
C LYS A 65 -7.73 7.04 3.59
N THR A 66 -7.70 6.71 4.87
CA THR A 66 -6.72 5.80 5.46
C THR A 66 -7.39 4.97 6.54
N VAL A 67 -6.68 3.95 7.02
CA VAL A 67 -7.10 3.08 8.14
C VAL A 67 -6.00 3.11 9.20
N PHE A 68 -6.40 3.08 10.46
CA PHE A 68 -5.48 2.98 11.58
C PHE A 68 -4.88 1.57 11.64
N ASP A 69 -3.56 1.52 11.55
CA ASP A 69 -2.76 0.32 11.76
C ASP A 69 -2.31 0.30 13.22
N ALA A 70 -3.04 -0.47 14.04
CA ALA A 70 -2.80 -0.58 15.47
C ALA A 70 -1.44 -1.22 15.80
N GLN A 71 -0.86 -2.02 14.90
CA GLN A 71 0.45 -2.64 15.13
C GLN A 71 1.58 -1.61 15.06
N ASN A 72 1.43 -0.63 14.16
CA ASN A 72 2.44 0.38 13.88
C ASN A 72 2.09 1.78 14.41
N ASP A 73 0.98 1.90 15.14
CA ASP A 73 0.45 3.16 15.71
C ASP A 73 0.42 4.31 14.68
N ARG A 74 -0.10 4.03 13.48
CA ARG A 74 -0.10 5.00 12.37
C ARG A 74 -1.30 4.79 11.46
N PHE A 75 -1.66 5.84 10.73
CA PHE A 75 -2.59 5.70 9.61
C PHE A 75 -1.87 5.32 8.32
N THR A 76 -2.47 4.42 7.55
CA THR A 76 -1.94 3.94 6.28
C THR A 76 -3.09 3.62 5.32
N SER A 77 -2.83 3.66 4.02
CA SER A 77 -3.84 3.25 3.03
C SER A 77 -3.96 1.73 2.94
N ASN A 78 -2.93 0.96 3.31
CA ASN A 78 -2.90 -0.49 3.12
C ASN A 78 -2.42 -1.23 4.38
N PRO A 79 -3.20 -1.25 5.49
CA PRO A 79 -2.81 -2.03 6.65
C PRO A 79 -2.88 -3.54 6.35
N ARG A 80 -1.94 -4.29 6.91
CA ARG A 80 -2.03 -5.75 6.99
C ARG A 80 -2.61 -6.12 8.35
N ALA A 81 -3.77 -6.78 8.34
CA ALA A 81 -4.48 -7.15 9.54
C ALA A 81 -4.11 -8.59 9.93
N PRO A 82 -3.58 -8.82 11.14
CA PRO A 82 -3.10 -10.13 11.54
C PRO A 82 -4.22 -11.18 11.56
N ILE A 83 -3.87 -12.39 11.11
CA ILE A 83 -4.74 -13.57 11.09
C ILE A 83 -4.19 -14.68 11.99
N ASP A 84 -5.08 -15.52 12.51
CA ASP A 84 -4.72 -16.70 13.29
C ASP A 84 -4.25 -17.85 12.40
N GLY A 85 -3.85 -18.97 13.01
CA GLY A 85 -3.38 -20.16 12.29
C GLY A 85 -4.42 -20.80 11.36
N ALA A 86 -5.71 -20.49 11.55
CA ALA A 86 -6.83 -20.92 10.72
C ALA A 86 -7.17 -19.92 9.60
N GLY A 87 -6.52 -18.76 9.58
CA GLY A 87 -6.71 -17.71 8.57
C GLY A 87 -7.82 -16.71 8.89
N SER A 88 -8.34 -16.72 10.13
CA SER A 88 -9.33 -15.73 10.59
C SER A 88 -8.64 -14.50 11.16
N LEU A 89 -9.24 -13.31 11.03
CA LEU A 89 -8.72 -12.09 11.66
C LEU A 89 -8.61 -12.26 13.19
N ILE A 90 -7.48 -11.82 13.76
CA ILE A 90 -7.29 -11.77 15.22
C ILE A 90 -8.08 -10.61 15.82
N ASP A 91 -8.06 -9.46 15.14
CA ASP A 91 -8.92 -8.30 15.40
C ASP A 91 -9.69 -8.02 14.11
N ASP A 92 -11.02 -8.07 14.21
CA ASP A 92 -11.92 -7.84 13.08
C ASP A 92 -12.43 -6.40 13.01
N THR A 93 -11.93 -5.49 13.86
CA THR A 93 -12.35 -4.10 13.88
C THR A 93 -11.26 -3.13 13.41
N PHE A 94 -11.67 -2.10 12.67
CA PHE A 94 -10.76 -1.14 12.05
C PHE A 94 -11.31 0.27 12.11
N VAL A 95 -10.46 1.25 12.41
CA VAL A 95 -10.84 2.67 12.41
C VAL A 95 -10.39 3.30 11.10
N TYR A 96 -11.34 3.72 10.27
CA TYR A 96 -11.08 4.55 9.10
C TYR A 96 -10.90 6.01 9.51
N ARG A 97 -10.05 6.72 8.77
CA ARG A 97 -9.92 8.17 8.79
C ARG A 97 -10.24 8.72 7.41
N VAL A 98 -11.22 9.62 7.36
CA VAL A 98 -11.56 10.41 6.18
C VAL A 98 -11.19 11.86 6.47
N GLU A 99 -10.28 12.40 5.66
CA GLU A 99 -9.84 13.79 5.76
C GLU A 99 -10.39 14.59 4.57
N LEU A 100 -11.05 15.70 4.87
CA LEU A 100 -11.47 16.71 3.92
C LEU A 100 -10.50 17.88 4.05
N ILE A 101 -9.67 18.09 3.02
CA ILE A 101 -8.58 19.06 3.02
C ILE A 101 -8.94 20.19 2.06
N PRO A 102 -9.41 21.36 2.55
CA PRO A 102 -9.75 22.47 1.68
C PRO A 102 -8.48 23.16 1.17
N HIS A 103 -8.41 23.38 -0.14
CA HIS A 103 -7.34 24.12 -0.79
C HIS A 103 -7.78 25.54 -1.18
N GLY A 104 -6.82 26.46 -1.24
CA GLY A 104 -7.06 27.85 -1.63
C GLY A 104 -8.05 28.58 -0.71
N THR A 105 -9.12 29.13 -1.29
CA THR A 105 -10.21 29.78 -0.55
C THR A 105 -11.46 28.90 -0.40
N PHE A 106 -11.33 27.58 -0.61
CA PHE A 106 -12.46 26.66 -0.52
C PHE A 106 -13.07 26.70 0.90
N SER A 107 -14.38 26.92 0.97
CA SER A 107 -15.09 27.10 2.24
C SER A 107 -16.53 26.59 2.22
N THR A 108 -16.98 26.00 1.11
CA THR A 108 -18.35 25.49 0.97
C THR A 108 -18.36 24.26 0.09
N MET A 109 -18.82 23.15 0.66
CA MET A 109 -19.18 21.93 -0.06
C MET A 109 -20.65 21.99 -0.44
N VAL A 110 -20.95 21.69 -1.71
CA VAL A 110 -22.30 21.81 -2.29
C VAL A 110 -22.99 20.46 -2.52
N ALA A 111 -22.23 19.37 -2.39
CA ALA A 111 -22.67 17.99 -2.51
C ALA A 111 -22.03 17.17 -1.40
N ASP A 112 -22.73 16.16 -0.91
CA ASP A 112 -22.26 15.33 0.18
C ASP A 112 -21.04 14.49 -0.26
N VAL A 113 -20.22 14.07 0.70
CA VAL A 113 -19.14 13.10 0.46
C VAL A 113 -19.58 11.76 0.97
N ASP A 114 -19.89 10.86 0.05
CA ASP A 114 -20.40 9.53 0.34
C ASP A 114 -19.29 8.48 0.28
N ASP A 115 -19.26 7.64 1.30
CA ASP A 115 -18.43 6.44 1.40
C ASP A 115 -19.34 5.22 1.51
N ILE A 116 -19.48 4.47 0.40
CA ILE A 116 -20.30 3.27 0.35
C ILE A 116 -19.42 2.09 0.80
N LEU A 117 -19.71 1.55 1.98
CA LEU A 117 -18.95 0.45 2.54
C LEU A 117 -19.12 -0.83 1.70
N PRO A 118 -18.02 -1.51 1.31
CA PRO A 118 -18.07 -2.75 0.54
C PRO A 118 -18.71 -3.88 1.35
N SER A 119 -19.11 -4.97 0.67
CA SER A 119 -19.95 -6.02 1.26
C SER A 119 -19.39 -6.67 2.53
N GLY A 120 -18.07 -6.74 2.67
CA GLY A 120 -17.38 -7.32 3.83
C GLY A 120 -17.17 -6.37 5.02
N LEU A 121 -17.58 -5.10 4.94
CA LEU A 121 -17.45 -4.14 6.03
C LEU A 121 -18.82 -3.73 6.59
N GLU A 122 -18.95 -3.80 7.91
CA GLU A 122 -20.10 -3.36 8.68
C GLU A 122 -19.73 -2.12 9.50
N PHE A 123 -20.50 -1.04 9.40
CA PHE A 123 -20.30 0.13 10.24
C PHE A 123 -20.59 -0.20 11.72
N SER A 124 -19.64 0.12 12.61
CA SER A 124 -19.78 -0.13 14.04
C SER A 124 -20.10 1.14 14.85
N GLY A 125 -19.61 2.29 14.40
CA GLY A 125 -19.90 3.57 15.04
C GLY A 125 -18.86 4.65 14.75
N TRP A 126 -19.15 5.86 15.20
CA TRP A 126 -18.22 6.99 15.14
C TRP A 126 -17.13 6.86 16.19
N VAL A 127 -15.94 7.35 15.89
CA VAL A 127 -14.80 7.31 16.81
C VAL A 127 -14.32 8.75 17.04
N ASP A 128 -14.18 9.15 18.30
CA ASP A 128 -13.53 10.42 18.62
C ASP A 128 -12.00 10.25 18.55
N ALA A 129 -11.26 11.33 18.30
CA ALA A 129 -9.80 11.27 18.17
C ALA A 129 -9.07 10.65 19.39
N ALA A 130 -9.66 10.73 20.58
CA ALA A 130 -9.13 10.12 21.80
C ALA A 130 -9.25 8.58 21.83
N HIS A 131 -10.11 8.00 20.99
CA HIS A 131 -10.46 6.58 20.96
C HIS A 131 -9.96 5.87 19.68
N ILE A 132 -9.07 6.49 18.90
CA ILE A 132 -8.50 5.86 17.71
C ILE A 132 -7.76 4.57 18.07
N GLY A 133 -6.96 4.60 19.15
CA GLY A 133 -6.14 3.47 19.56
C GLY A 133 -6.90 2.31 20.18
N ASP A 134 -8.03 2.58 20.84
CA ASP A 134 -8.86 1.55 21.48
C ASP A 134 -10.12 1.19 20.68
N GLY A 135 -10.40 1.92 19.60
CA GLY A 135 -11.55 1.71 18.72
C GLY A 135 -12.90 2.01 19.36
N THR A 136 -12.96 2.65 20.54
CA THR A 136 -14.23 2.86 21.25
C THR A 136 -15.16 3.77 20.46
N THR A 137 -16.37 3.28 20.15
CA THR A 137 -17.36 4.08 19.45
C THR A 137 -18.13 5.02 20.38
N VAL A 138 -18.50 6.19 19.88
CA VAL A 138 -19.35 7.17 20.59
C VAL A 138 -20.82 7.14 20.16
N GLY A 139 -21.20 6.21 19.28
CA GLY A 139 -22.57 5.96 18.85
C GLY A 139 -22.70 5.75 17.34
N THR A 140 -23.94 5.58 16.86
CA THR A 140 -24.26 5.30 15.46
C THR A 140 -25.27 6.27 14.83
N GLY A 141 -25.85 7.18 15.63
CA GLY A 141 -26.77 8.22 15.13
C GLY A 141 -26.04 9.34 14.37
N PRO A 142 -26.73 10.42 13.96
CA PRO A 142 -26.07 11.58 13.38
C PRO A 142 -24.95 12.11 14.28
N TYR A 143 -23.80 12.44 13.68
CA TYR A 143 -22.58 12.79 14.38
C TYR A 143 -22.03 14.13 13.91
N THR A 144 -21.89 15.09 14.81
CA THR A 144 -21.22 16.36 14.49
C THR A 144 -19.72 16.17 14.65
N ILE A 145 -18.96 16.38 13.57
CA ILE A 145 -17.51 16.22 13.58
C ILE A 145 -16.89 17.26 14.53
N PRO A 146 -16.12 16.84 15.56
CA PRO A 146 -15.56 17.73 16.57
C PRO A 146 -14.78 18.90 15.96
N GLY A 147 -15.00 20.10 16.50
CA GLY A 147 -14.37 21.33 16.00
C GLY A 147 -15.04 21.94 14.78
N THR A 148 -16.11 21.33 14.25
CA THR A 148 -16.79 21.80 13.03
C THR A 148 -18.31 21.91 13.21
N ALA A 149 -18.98 22.51 12.23
CA ALA A 149 -20.45 22.51 12.11
C ALA A 149 -20.96 21.39 11.18
N VAL A 150 -20.09 20.46 10.79
CA VAL A 150 -20.34 19.46 9.76
C VAL A 150 -20.81 18.18 10.40
N THR A 151 -21.85 17.61 9.82
CA THR A 151 -22.51 16.40 10.30
C THR A 151 -22.14 15.22 9.40
N ALA A 152 -21.98 14.07 10.02
CA ALA A 152 -21.84 12.78 9.37
C ALA A 152 -23.01 11.88 9.78
N SER A 153 -23.43 11.00 8.88
CA SER A 153 -24.49 10.01 9.13
C SER A 153 -24.16 8.68 8.48
N TYR A 154 -24.80 7.61 8.95
CA TYR A 154 -24.70 6.28 8.35
C TYR A 154 -26.10 5.77 7.99
N ASP A 155 -26.29 5.41 6.72
CA ASP A 155 -27.48 4.72 6.24
C ASP A 155 -27.18 3.21 6.12
N ALA A 156 -27.83 2.39 6.94
CA ALA A 156 -27.63 0.94 6.94
C ALA A 156 -28.24 0.24 5.71
N GLY A 157 -29.25 0.82 5.08
CA GLY A 157 -29.90 0.27 3.88
C GLY A 157 -29.02 0.41 2.63
N THR A 158 -28.30 1.52 2.51
CA THR A 158 -27.35 1.77 1.42
C THR A 158 -25.90 1.51 1.80
N ARG A 159 -25.62 1.25 3.09
CA ARG A 159 -24.27 1.06 3.67
C ARG A 159 -23.38 2.28 3.46
N THR A 160 -23.96 3.47 3.51
CA THR A 160 -23.27 4.70 3.15
C THR A 160 -22.96 5.50 4.41
N VAL A 161 -21.67 5.79 4.62
CA VAL A 161 -21.23 6.85 5.52
C VAL A 161 -21.22 8.14 4.71
N THR A 162 -22.01 9.12 5.12
CA THR A 162 -22.15 10.40 4.41
C THR A 162 -21.62 11.52 5.29
N VAL A 163 -20.67 12.31 4.75
CA VAL A 163 -20.34 13.63 5.31
C VAL A 163 -21.18 14.67 4.60
N GLU A 164 -22.07 15.32 5.34
CA GLU A 164 -23.02 16.27 4.79
C GLU A 164 -22.32 17.52 4.26
N ARG A 165 -22.80 17.99 3.11
CA ARG A 165 -22.39 19.26 2.53
C ARG A 165 -22.59 20.40 3.53
N GLY A 166 -21.65 21.33 3.55
CA GLY A 166 -21.68 22.39 4.53
C GLY A 166 -20.68 23.50 4.25
N ARG A 167 -20.65 24.47 5.17
CA ARG A 167 -19.62 25.51 5.21
C ARG A 167 -18.52 25.10 6.16
N PHE A 168 -17.30 25.50 5.82
CA PHE A 168 -16.10 25.19 6.60
C PHE A 168 -15.33 26.47 6.93
N SER A 169 -14.60 26.45 8.04
CA SER A 169 -13.51 27.38 8.29
C SER A 169 -12.44 27.13 7.22
N GLY A 170 -12.31 28.06 6.26
CA GLY A 170 -11.34 27.92 5.18
C GLY A 170 -9.92 27.70 5.72
N GLY A 171 -9.21 26.72 5.17
CA GLY A 171 -7.83 26.38 5.54
C GLY A 171 -7.66 25.34 6.66
N GLU A 172 -8.74 24.89 7.31
CA GLU A 172 -8.68 23.83 8.32
C GLU A 172 -9.23 22.51 7.75
N SER A 173 -8.46 21.43 7.90
CA SER A 173 -8.90 20.09 7.49
C SER A 173 -9.95 19.56 8.45
N ILE A 174 -10.92 18.83 7.91
CA ILE A 174 -11.95 18.16 8.69
C ILE A 174 -11.67 16.68 8.68
N VAL A 175 -11.66 16.09 9.87
CA VAL A 175 -11.25 14.70 10.03
C VAL A 175 -12.38 13.92 10.70
N LEU A 176 -12.94 12.98 9.95
CA LEU A 176 -13.92 12.03 10.45
C LEU A 176 -13.23 10.70 10.74
N TYR A 177 -13.52 10.11 11.89
CA TYR A 177 -13.17 8.73 12.19
C TYR A 177 -14.42 7.89 12.41
N PHE A 178 -14.41 6.69 11.87
CA PHE A 178 -15.45 5.70 12.14
C PHE A 178 -14.86 4.31 12.18
N GLN A 179 -15.40 3.49 13.06
CA GLN A 179 -15.04 2.08 13.17
C GLN A 179 -15.93 1.26 12.24
N VAL A 180 -15.31 0.28 11.62
CA VAL A 180 -16.01 -0.81 10.95
C VAL A 180 -15.56 -2.14 11.54
N ARG A 181 -16.40 -3.15 11.33
CA ARG A 181 -16.08 -4.56 11.53
C ARG A 181 -15.97 -5.25 10.18
N ALA A 182 -14.89 -6.00 9.96
CA ALA A 182 -14.71 -6.85 8.80
C ALA A 182 -15.43 -8.19 9.01
N ALA A 183 -16.70 -8.26 8.59
CA ALA A 183 -17.54 -9.45 8.77
C ALA A 183 -17.14 -10.62 7.87
N ASP A 184 -16.66 -10.32 6.65
CA ASP A 184 -16.21 -11.31 5.67
C ASP A 184 -14.77 -11.02 5.25
N ALA A 185 -13.83 -11.70 5.90
CA ALA A 185 -12.40 -11.60 5.62
C ALA A 185 -11.88 -12.91 5.02
N THR A 186 -11.14 -12.82 3.92
CA THR A 186 -10.42 -13.96 3.35
C THR A 186 -8.93 -13.67 3.44
N ALA A 187 -8.16 -14.63 3.94
CA ALA A 187 -6.70 -14.51 4.04
C ALA A 187 -6.09 -14.13 2.68
N ASN A 188 -5.20 -13.15 2.70
CA ASN A 188 -4.50 -12.56 1.55
C ASN A 188 -5.40 -11.86 0.51
N VAL A 189 -6.68 -11.63 0.79
CA VAL A 189 -7.59 -10.88 -0.09
C VAL A 189 -7.91 -9.53 0.53
N GLY A 190 -7.51 -8.46 -0.16
CA GLY A 190 -7.75 -7.10 0.31
C GLY A 190 -9.23 -6.70 0.31
N ILE A 191 -9.71 -6.15 1.42
CA ILE A 191 -11.02 -5.50 1.53
C ILE A 191 -10.82 -4.02 1.16
N VAL A 192 -11.22 -3.68 -0.06
CA VAL A 192 -11.00 -2.36 -0.66
C VAL A 192 -12.19 -1.45 -0.36
N ASN A 193 -11.95 -0.33 0.34
CA ASN A 193 -12.96 0.71 0.56
C ASN A 193 -12.54 2.02 -0.13
N THR A 194 -13.45 2.61 -0.91
CA THR A 194 -13.16 3.74 -1.81
C THR A 194 -14.11 4.90 -1.53
N ILE A 195 -13.55 6.11 -1.41
CA ILE A 195 -14.30 7.37 -1.26
C ILE A 195 -13.78 8.37 -2.30
N GLY A 196 -14.65 8.84 -3.19
CA GLY A 196 -14.24 9.66 -4.33
C GLY A 196 -13.17 8.96 -5.17
N GLY A 197 -11.96 9.56 -5.26
CA GLY A 197 -10.80 9.00 -5.96
C GLY A 197 -9.79 8.27 -5.05
N THR A 198 -10.05 8.18 -3.75
CA THR A 198 -9.08 7.67 -2.77
C THR A 198 -9.51 6.32 -2.21
N THR A 199 -8.56 5.43 -2.01
CA THR A 199 -8.79 4.04 -1.60
C THR A 199 -7.97 3.70 -0.36
N ALA A 200 -8.55 2.90 0.53
CA ALA A 200 -7.80 2.19 1.56
C ALA A 200 -8.21 0.71 1.62
N THR A 201 -7.21 -0.17 1.74
CA THR A 201 -7.34 -1.62 1.59
C THR A 201 -6.84 -2.34 2.84
N ILE A 202 -7.75 -3.00 3.56
CA ILE A 202 -7.38 -3.86 4.69
C ILE A 202 -7.05 -5.25 4.15
N THR A 203 -5.84 -5.76 4.39
CA THR A 203 -5.44 -7.10 3.92
C THR A 203 -5.27 -8.05 5.10
N PRO A 204 -6.20 -9.00 5.33
CA PRO A 204 -6.04 -10.06 6.32
C PRO A 204 -4.82 -10.92 5.96
N SER A 205 -3.74 -10.86 6.74
CA SER A 205 -2.47 -11.50 6.42
C SER A 205 -1.58 -11.67 7.65
N ASP A 206 -0.78 -12.73 7.69
CA ASP A 206 0.25 -13.02 8.68
C ASP A 206 1.65 -12.50 8.24
N GLY A 207 1.66 -11.49 7.36
CA GLY A 207 2.86 -10.90 6.75
C GLY A 207 2.69 -10.66 5.24
N TYR A 208 3.79 -10.51 4.52
CA TYR A 208 3.88 -10.42 3.08
C TYR A 208 4.24 -11.80 2.50
N PRO A 209 3.32 -12.46 1.78
CA PRO A 209 3.60 -13.77 1.20
C PRO A 209 4.67 -13.67 0.11
N LEU A 210 5.58 -14.65 0.08
CA LEU A 210 6.65 -14.76 -0.89
C LEU A 210 6.33 -15.89 -1.88
N ALA A 211 5.99 -15.51 -3.12
CA ALA A 211 5.78 -16.45 -4.20
C ALA A 211 7.14 -16.90 -4.79
N LEU A 212 7.75 -17.92 -4.18
CA LEU A 212 9.07 -18.42 -4.55
C LEU A 212 8.94 -19.71 -5.36
N LEU A 213 9.34 -19.67 -6.64
CA LEU A 213 9.16 -20.77 -7.59
C LEU A 213 10.47 -21.48 -7.87
N LYS A 214 10.46 -22.81 -7.98
CA LYS A 214 11.64 -23.63 -8.24
C LYS A 214 11.62 -24.19 -9.66
N ARG A 215 12.63 -23.83 -10.46
CA ARG A 215 12.73 -24.22 -11.88
C ARG A 215 14.12 -24.73 -12.26
N ASP A 216 14.18 -25.47 -13.36
CA ASP A 216 15.42 -25.86 -14.01
C ASP A 216 15.99 -24.68 -14.81
N ALA A 217 17.29 -24.41 -14.67
CA ALA A 217 17.97 -23.31 -15.37
C ALA A 217 18.07 -23.54 -16.89
N THR A 218 18.07 -24.80 -17.33
CA THR A 218 18.21 -25.21 -18.73
C THR A 218 16.87 -25.41 -19.43
N ASP A 219 15.80 -25.67 -18.66
CA ASP A 219 14.42 -25.69 -19.11
C ASP A 219 13.51 -24.99 -18.09
N PRO A 220 13.27 -23.68 -18.21
CA PRO A 220 12.43 -22.93 -17.26
C PRO A 220 10.98 -23.42 -17.15
N SER A 221 10.50 -24.23 -18.10
CA SER A 221 9.17 -24.86 -18.00
C SER A 221 9.16 -26.07 -17.08
N HIS A 222 10.33 -26.69 -16.84
CA HIS A 222 10.50 -27.80 -15.93
C HIS A 222 10.39 -27.34 -14.48
N VAL A 223 9.36 -27.86 -13.81
CA VAL A 223 9.13 -27.67 -12.37
C VAL A 223 10.07 -28.61 -11.62
N ILE A 224 10.87 -28.07 -10.70
CA ILE A 224 11.62 -28.93 -9.78
C ILE A 224 10.76 -29.10 -8.53
N ASP A 225 10.47 -30.34 -8.16
CA ASP A 225 9.70 -30.68 -6.97
C ASP A 225 10.46 -31.71 -6.14
N ASP A 226 11.22 -31.22 -5.17
CA ASP A 226 12.03 -32.06 -4.27
C ASP A 226 11.92 -31.57 -2.82
N ALA A 227 11.18 -32.33 -2.02
CA ALA A 227 10.94 -32.04 -0.62
C ALA A 227 12.20 -32.15 0.26
N ASP A 228 13.31 -32.71 -0.23
CA ASP A 228 14.60 -32.78 0.48
C ASP A 228 15.49 -31.55 0.26
N ALA A 229 15.18 -30.72 -0.75
CA ALA A 229 15.84 -29.44 -0.92
C ALA A 229 15.52 -28.48 0.23
N ARG A 230 16.47 -27.62 0.61
CA ARG A 230 16.34 -26.71 1.76
C ARG A 230 16.78 -25.31 1.42
N PHE A 231 16.00 -24.33 1.87
CA PHE A 231 16.26 -22.91 1.66
C PHE A 231 16.02 -22.10 2.93
N ASP A 232 16.76 -20.99 3.05
CA ASP A 232 16.54 -19.96 4.04
C ASP A 232 16.19 -18.64 3.33
N VAL A 233 15.39 -17.79 3.98
CA VAL A 233 15.24 -16.38 3.61
C VAL A 233 16.01 -15.52 4.62
N LEU A 234 16.85 -14.64 4.09
CA LEU A 234 17.70 -13.73 4.84
C LEU A 234 17.17 -12.30 4.72
N ALA A 235 17.39 -11.50 5.77
CA ALA A 235 17.12 -10.07 5.76
C ALA A 235 18.03 -9.30 4.77
N ALA A 236 17.83 -7.99 4.66
CA ALA A 236 18.59 -7.12 3.75
C ALA A 236 20.11 -7.16 3.97
N ASP A 237 20.56 -7.49 5.19
CA ASP A 237 21.97 -7.63 5.56
C ASP A 237 22.64 -8.90 5.00
N LYS A 238 21.88 -9.83 4.40
CA LYS A 238 22.33 -11.12 3.86
C LYS A 238 22.91 -12.08 4.90
N VAL A 239 22.68 -11.83 6.20
CA VAL A 239 23.24 -12.63 7.30
C VAL A 239 22.12 -13.13 8.20
N THR A 240 21.22 -12.24 8.60
CA THR A 240 20.14 -12.55 9.53
C THR A 240 19.10 -13.44 8.84
N VAL A 241 18.89 -14.65 9.35
CA VAL A 241 17.88 -15.58 8.84
C VAL A 241 16.51 -15.19 9.41
N VAL A 242 15.56 -14.86 8.53
CA VAL A 242 14.18 -14.51 8.91
C VAL A 242 13.21 -15.67 8.69
N LEU A 243 13.48 -16.56 7.73
CA LEU A 243 12.79 -17.83 7.55
C LEU A 243 13.82 -18.93 7.32
N ALA A 244 13.62 -20.09 7.93
CA ALA A 244 14.54 -21.22 7.85
C ALA A 244 13.81 -22.51 7.45
N ASP A 245 14.56 -23.48 6.93
CA ASP A 245 14.08 -24.83 6.60
C ASP A 245 12.89 -24.86 5.62
N LEU A 246 12.84 -23.90 4.68
CA LEU A 246 11.86 -23.95 3.59
C LEU A 246 12.16 -25.13 2.66
N ARG A 247 11.10 -25.78 2.16
CA ARG A 247 11.17 -26.99 1.32
C ARG A 247 10.49 -26.74 -0.01
N VAL A 248 10.73 -27.59 -0.99
CA VAL A 248 10.01 -27.51 -2.27
C VAL A 248 8.80 -28.44 -2.24
N ALA A 249 7.64 -27.93 -2.62
CA ALA A 249 6.43 -28.69 -2.84
C ALA A 249 5.67 -28.12 -4.05
N GLY A 250 5.34 -28.96 -5.03
CA GLY A 250 4.65 -28.55 -6.24
C GLY A 250 5.39 -27.48 -7.05
N GLY A 251 6.71 -27.39 -6.92
CA GLY A 251 7.50 -26.36 -7.58
C GLY A 251 7.56 -25.00 -6.89
N SER A 252 7.08 -24.90 -5.66
CA SER A 252 7.15 -23.69 -4.85
C SER A 252 7.90 -23.96 -3.56
N LEU A 253 8.59 -22.96 -3.04
CA LEU A 253 9.11 -23.03 -1.68
C LEU A 253 7.94 -22.85 -0.70
N VAL A 254 7.85 -23.74 0.27
CA VAL A 254 6.84 -23.77 1.31
C VAL A 254 7.47 -23.90 2.70
N THR A 255 6.77 -23.45 3.72
CA THR A 255 7.12 -23.66 5.13
C THR A 255 6.99 -25.14 5.52
N ALA A 256 7.42 -25.49 6.74
CA ALA A 256 7.38 -26.86 7.23
C ALA A 256 5.95 -27.46 7.30
N ASP A 257 4.94 -26.61 7.50
CA ASP A 257 3.51 -26.94 7.48
C ASP A 257 2.87 -26.84 6.08
N GLY A 258 3.67 -26.59 5.04
CA GLY A 258 3.23 -26.57 3.64
C GLY A 258 2.55 -25.29 3.20
N LYS A 259 2.66 -24.19 3.97
CA LYS A 259 2.09 -22.89 3.63
C LYS A 259 3.07 -22.05 2.81
N THR A 260 2.53 -21.02 2.15
CA THR A 260 3.34 -20.00 1.49
C THR A 260 4.17 -19.26 2.55
N PRO A 261 5.50 -19.13 2.37
CA PRO A 261 6.34 -18.40 3.31
C PRO A 261 5.96 -16.91 3.33
N THR A 262 5.95 -16.29 4.51
CA THR A 262 5.60 -14.88 4.71
C THR A 262 6.70 -14.15 5.48
N VAL A 263 6.90 -12.86 5.21
CA VAL A 263 7.81 -11.98 5.96
C VAL A 263 7.03 -10.82 6.56
N GLU A 264 7.45 -10.34 7.72
CA GLU A 264 6.68 -9.33 8.46
C GLU A 264 6.63 -7.97 7.76
N ASP A 265 7.79 -7.52 7.25
CA ASP A 265 7.97 -6.18 6.72
C ASP A 265 8.11 -6.14 5.19
N ALA A 266 7.77 -4.98 4.62
CA ALA A 266 8.18 -4.65 3.27
C ALA A 266 9.69 -4.35 3.24
N GLY A 267 10.35 -4.68 2.12
CA GLY A 267 11.79 -4.48 2.01
C GLY A 267 12.48 -5.45 1.07
N THR A 268 13.79 -5.58 1.25
CA THR A 268 14.63 -6.49 0.46
C THR A 268 15.04 -7.68 1.30
N TYR A 269 14.84 -8.87 0.74
CA TYR A 269 15.21 -10.16 1.31
C TYR A 269 16.08 -10.95 0.32
N TRP A 270 16.73 -11.99 0.81
CA TRP A 270 17.60 -12.84 -0.01
C TRP A 270 17.33 -14.32 0.27
N VAL A 271 17.03 -15.09 -0.76
CA VAL A 271 16.90 -16.54 -0.65
C VAL A 271 18.28 -17.18 -0.79
N ARG A 272 18.59 -18.08 0.13
CA ARG A 272 19.80 -18.90 0.14
C ARG A 272 19.44 -20.37 0.04
N GLU A 273 20.04 -21.08 -0.90
CA GLU A 273 19.96 -22.53 -0.94
C GLU A 273 20.92 -23.16 0.08
N ARG A 274 20.41 -24.11 0.86
CA ARG A 274 21.17 -24.86 1.88
C ARG A 274 21.41 -26.30 1.46
N VAL A 275 20.43 -26.90 0.78
CA VAL A 275 20.50 -28.25 0.23
C VAL A 275 19.87 -28.20 -1.16
N ALA A 276 20.64 -28.60 -2.17
CA ALA A 276 20.19 -28.64 -3.55
C ALA A 276 19.16 -29.76 -3.78
N PRO A 277 18.22 -29.59 -4.72
CA PRO A 277 17.43 -30.69 -5.22
C PRO A 277 18.30 -31.82 -5.77
N LYS A 278 17.83 -33.06 -5.65
CA LYS A 278 18.48 -34.25 -6.14
C LYS A 278 18.76 -34.15 -7.63
N GLY A 279 20.02 -34.37 -8.02
CA GLY A 279 20.45 -34.29 -9.42
C GLY A 279 20.79 -32.86 -9.88
N TYR A 280 20.69 -31.87 -9.00
CA TYR A 280 21.08 -30.48 -9.27
C TYR A 280 22.32 -30.08 -8.48
N ALA A 281 23.07 -29.11 -9.00
CA ALA A 281 24.18 -28.52 -8.27
C ALA A 281 23.65 -27.54 -7.20
N LEU A 282 24.32 -27.48 -6.04
CA LEU A 282 24.06 -26.48 -5.01
C LEU A 282 24.45 -25.09 -5.52
N SER A 283 23.54 -24.14 -5.39
CA SER A 283 23.77 -22.74 -5.71
C SER A 283 24.25 -21.96 -4.49
N ASP A 284 25.39 -21.29 -4.62
CA ASP A 284 25.87 -20.29 -3.65
C ASP A 284 25.32 -18.88 -3.94
N GLU A 285 24.51 -18.72 -5.00
CA GLU A 285 23.92 -17.43 -5.38
C GLU A 285 22.80 -17.03 -4.41
N LEU A 286 22.88 -15.81 -3.88
CA LEU A 286 21.80 -15.21 -3.12
C LEU A 286 20.81 -14.54 -4.07
N ILE A 287 19.55 -14.96 -4.02
CA ILE A 287 18.51 -14.49 -4.93
C ILE A 287 17.71 -13.39 -4.23
N ARG A 288 17.71 -12.19 -4.82
CA ARG A 288 17.00 -11.04 -4.26
C ARG A 288 15.50 -11.20 -4.42
N VAL A 289 14.77 -10.94 -3.33
CA VAL A 289 13.32 -10.79 -3.29
C VAL A 289 13.00 -9.39 -2.80
N THR A 290 12.09 -8.69 -3.47
CA THR A 290 11.64 -7.36 -3.07
C THR A 290 10.16 -7.41 -2.74
N VAL A 291 9.83 -6.89 -1.58
CA VAL A 291 8.47 -6.79 -1.06
C VAL A 291 8.10 -5.32 -1.04
N ASP A 292 7.10 -4.94 -1.81
CA ASP A 292 6.51 -3.61 -1.76
C ASP A 292 5.41 -3.54 -0.69
N ALA A 293 5.32 -2.41 0.01
CA ALA A 293 4.33 -2.23 1.07
C ALA A 293 2.88 -2.21 0.55
N VAL A 294 2.69 -1.82 -0.72
CA VAL A 294 1.38 -1.72 -1.38
C VAL A 294 1.10 -2.96 -2.20
N THR A 295 2.00 -3.34 -3.10
CA THR A 295 1.76 -4.42 -4.08
C THR A 295 2.23 -5.79 -3.59
N GLY A 296 2.97 -5.87 -2.48
CA GLY A 296 3.52 -7.12 -1.95
C GLY A 296 4.76 -7.61 -2.70
N ALA A 297 5.05 -8.90 -2.61
CA ALA A 297 6.15 -9.52 -3.36
C ALA A 297 5.66 -10.04 -4.71
N GLU A 298 6.41 -9.72 -5.78
CA GLU A 298 6.24 -10.41 -7.06
C GLU A 298 6.81 -11.83 -7.01
N ALA A 299 6.30 -12.69 -7.89
CA ALA A 299 6.81 -14.05 -8.00
C ALA A 299 8.30 -14.07 -8.38
N THR A 300 9.12 -14.71 -7.55
CA THR A 300 10.55 -14.83 -7.76
C THR A 300 10.89 -16.26 -8.13
N THR A 301 11.59 -16.46 -9.25
CA THR A 301 12.01 -17.79 -9.70
C THR A 301 13.45 -18.08 -9.27
N ILE A 302 13.63 -19.25 -8.67
CA ILE A 302 14.88 -19.80 -8.17
C ILE A 302 15.28 -20.95 -9.08
N PHE A 303 16.32 -20.72 -9.88
CA PHE A 303 16.84 -21.71 -10.82
C PHE A 303 17.90 -22.60 -10.16
N ASN A 304 17.88 -23.88 -10.50
CA ASN A 304 19.07 -24.73 -10.31
C ASN A 304 19.51 -25.29 -11.64
N THR A 305 20.82 -25.39 -11.81
CA THR A 305 21.44 -26.05 -12.94
C THR A 305 21.57 -27.54 -12.63
N PRO A 306 21.17 -28.45 -13.55
CA PRO A 306 21.44 -29.87 -13.39
C PRO A 306 22.92 -30.10 -13.05
N ALA A 307 23.18 -30.98 -12.09
CA ALA A 307 24.54 -31.36 -11.77
C ALA A 307 25.18 -31.95 -13.03
N PRO A 308 26.48 -31.71 -13.28
CA PRO A 308 27.16 -32.36 -14.38
C PRO A 308 26.96 -33.86 -14.22
N VAL A 309 26.33 -34.48 -15.23
CA VAL A 309 26.35 -35.93 -15.33
C VAL A 309 27.82 -36.27 -15.48
N GLY A 310 28.46 -36.76 -14.42
CA GLY A 310 29.84 -37.21 -14.51
C GLY A 310 29.96 -38.17 -15.70
N PRO A 311 31.15 -38.31 -16.30
CA PRO A 311 31.36 -39.42 -17.22
C PRO A 311 30.86 -40.67 -16.50
N ILE A 312 29.93 -41.39 -17.11
CA ILE A 312 29.60 -42.74 -16.71
C ILE A 312 30.92 -43.51 -16.73
N ASP A 313 31.60 -43.58 -15.60
CA ASP A 313 32.70 -44.51 -15.43
C ASP A 313 32.06 -45.87 -15.68
N PRO A 314 32.45 -46.61 -16.73
CA PRO A 314 31.86 -47.90 -16.99
C PRO A 314 32.01 -48.72 -15.71
N GLN A 315 30.87 -49.00 -15.09
CA GLN A 315 30.77 -49.82 -13.90
C GLN A 315 31.75 -51.00 -14.06
N PRO A 316 32.69 -51.22 -13.12
CA PRO A 316 33.60 -52.34 -13.23
C PRO A 316 32.74 -53.59 -13.38
N THR A 317 32.99 -54.33 -14.46
CA THR A 317 32.41 -55.65 -14.71
C THR A 317 32.45 -56.41 -13.39
N PRO A 318 31.30 -56.87 -12.83
CA PRO A 318 31.31 -57.55 -11.55
C PRO A 318 32.25 -58.76 -11.64
N GLU A 319 33.24 -58.80 -10.75
CA GLU A 319 34.10 -59.96 -10.55
C GLU A 319 33.20 -61.15 -10.21
N PRO A 320 33.43 -62.35 -10.81
CA PRO A 320 32.58 -63.52 -10.56
C PRO A 320 32.50 -63.80 -9.06
N THR A 321 31.29 -63.68 -8.52
CA THR A 321 30.98 -63.91 -7.12
C THR A 321 31.27 -65.38 -6.79
N PRO A 322 32.03 -65.70 -5.73
CA PRO A 322 32.21 -67.09 -5.33
C PRO A 322 30.86 -67.72 -4.99
N THR A 323 30.63 -68.91 -5.55
CA THR A 323 29.43 -69.74 -5.33
C THR A 323 29.12 -69.84 -3.83
N PRO A 324 27.93 -69.44 -3.37
CA PRO A 324 27.58 -69.56 -1.96
C PRO A 324 27.50 -71.04 -1.54
N GLU A 325 28.12 -71.35 -0.40
CA GLU A 325 28.00 -72.62 0.30
C GLU A 325 26.53 -72.86 0.72
N PRO A 326 26.01 -74.10 0.65
CA PRO A 326 24.59 -74.38 0.90
C PRO A 326 24.16 -73.92 2.29
N THR A 327 23.16 -73.04 2.31
CA THR A 327 22.51 -72.55 3.53
C THR A 327 21.69 -73.68 4.17
N PRO A 328 21.78 -73.91 5.50
CA PRO A 328 20.98 -74.91 6.18
C PRO A 328 19.48 -74.59 6.12
N GLU A 329 18.68 -75.63 5.98
CA GLU A 329 17.23 -75.64 5.80
C GLU A 329 16.49 -74.88 6.94
N PRO A 330 15.52 -74.00 6.62
CA PRO A 330 14.82 -73.22 7.63
C PRO A 330 13.91 -74.08 8.50
N THR A 331 14.05 -73.92 9.81
CA THR A 331 13.16 -74.48 10.84
C THR A 331 11.72 -73.96 10.64
N PRO A 332 10.68 -74.81 10.75
CA PRO A 332 9.30 -74.39 10.48
C PRO A 332 8.83 -73.30 11.44
N THR A 333 8.29 -72.23 10.86
CA THR A 333 7.71 -71.07 11.54
C THR A 333 6.39 -71.48 12.20
N PRO A 334 6.12 -71.12 13.48
CA PRO A 334 4.87 -71.44 14.13
C PRO A 334 3.68 -70.75 13.46
N GLU A 335 2.57 -71.50 13.36
CA GLU A 335 1.30 -71.11 12.77
C GLU A 335 0.70 -69.87 13.49
N PRO A 336 0.20 -68.85 12.75
CA PRO A 336 -0.36 -67.66 13.36
C PRO A 336 -1.66 -67.98 14.10
N THR A 337 -1.70 -67.66 15.40
CA THR A 337 -2.91 -67.71 16.21
C THR A 337 -3.91 -66.64 15.75
N ALA A 338 -5.18 -67.03 15.65
CA ALA A 338 -6.27 -66.20 15.14
C ALA A 338 -6.39 -64.87 15.92
N THR A 339 -6.31 -63.77 15.19
CA THR A 339 -6.57 -62.41 15.67
C THR A 339 -8.04 -62.30 16.11
N PRO A 340 -8.34 -61.77 17.32
CA PRO A 340 -9.73 -61.61 17.74
C PRO A 340 -10.48 -60.64 16.83
N GLN A 341 -11.69 -61.06 16.44
CA GLN A 341 -12.60 -60.27 15.59
C GLN A 341 -12.96 -58.95 16.29
N PRO A 342 -12.91 -57.79 15.59
CA PRO A 342 -13.29 -56.52 16.18
C PRO A 342 -14.77 -56.53 16.56
N THR A 343 -15.05 -56.26 17.83
CA THR A 343 -16.39 -55.97 18.33
C THR A 343 -16.88 -54.66 17.74
N VAL A 344 -17.99 -54.73 16.99
CA VAL A 344 -18.67 -53.58 16.39
C VAL A 344 -19.36 -52.80 17.51
N THR A 345 -18.85 -51.62 17.84
CA THR A 345 -19.54 -50.66 18.71
C THR A 345 -20.73 -50.07 17.94
N PRO A 346 -21.94 -50.02 18.52
CA PRO A 346 -23.11 -49.49 17.83
C PRO A 346 -22.93 -48.00 17.53
N THR A 347 -23.10 -47.63 16.27
CA THR A 347 -23.17 -46.24 15.80
C THR A 347 -24.36 -45.55 16.46
N PRO A 348 -24.20 -44.38 17.09
CA PRO A 348 -25.33 -43.64 17.63
C PRO A 348 -26.29 -43.25 16.51
N GLU A 349 -27.58 -43.49 16.74
CA GLU A 349 -28.67 -43.15 15.83
C GLU A 349 -28.74 -41.62 15.64
N PRO A 350 -28.94 -41.12 14.41
CA PRO A 350 -28.98 -39.68 14.15
C PRO A 350 -30.16 -39.04 14.90
N THR A 351 -29.86 -38.12 15.81
CA THR A 351 -30.84 -37.26 16.44
C THR A 351 -31.43 -36.30 15.40
N VAL A 352 -32.72 -36.46 15.14
CA VAL A 352 -33.49 -35.58 14.25
C VAL A 352 -33.67 -34.23 14.95
N THR A 353 -32.93 -33.22 14.53
CA THR A 353 -33.14 -31.83 14.95
C THR A 353 -34.50 -31.35 14.41
N PRO A 354 -35.38 -30.78 15.23
CA PRO A 354 -36.67 -30.29 14.76
C PRO A 354 -36.47 -29.14 13.77
N THR A 355 -37.08 -29.28 12.58
CA THR A 355 -37.18 -28.22 11.59
C THR A 355 -37.92 -27.03 12.21
N PRO A 356 -37.36 -25.81 12.21
CA PRO A 356 -38.06 -24.63 12.72
C PRO A 356 -39.34 -24.39 11.92
N GLU A 357 -40.43 -24.14 12.64
CA GLU A 357 -41.75 -23.79 12.09
C GLU A 357 -41.65 -22.46 11.31
N PRO A 358 -42.27 -22.34 10.13
CA PRO A 358 -42.20 -21.12 9.33
C PRO A 358 -42.79 -19.94 10.08
N THR A 359 -41.95 -18.97 10.41
CA THR A 359 -42.37 -17.65 10.92
C THR A 359 -43.14 -16.92 9.84
N ALA A 360 -44.37 -16.52 10.17
CA ALA A 360 -45.23 -15.74 9.29
C ALA A 360 -44.52 -14.43 8.90
N THR A 361 -44.36 -14.23 7.60
CA THR A 361 -43.81 -13.00 7.03
C THR A 361 -44.79 -11.85 7.31
N PRO A 362 -44.36 -10.73 7.91
CA PRO A 362 -45.25 -9.60 8.13
C PRO A 362 -45.69 -9.00 6.79
N THR A 363 -47.00 -8.86 6.62
CA THR A 363 -47.62 -8.18 5.48
C THR A 363 -47.17 -6.71 5.48
N PRO A 364 -46.65 -6.16 4.37
CA PRO A 364 -46.26 -4.76 4.32
C PRO A 364 -47.47 -3.84 4.50
N GLU A 365 -47.31 -2.82 5.34
CA GLU A 365 -48.28 -1.76 5.56
C GLU A 365 -48.45 -0.92 4.28
N PRO A 366 -49.68 -0.50 3.91
CA PRO A 366 -49.91 0.25 2.68
C PRO A 366 -49.16 1.60 2.70
N THR A 367 -48.41 1.83 1.63
CA THR A 367 -47.68 3.07 1.37
C THR A 367 -48.67 4.25 1.27
N PRO A 368 -48.47 5.37 2.00
CA PRO A 368 -49.32 6.54 1.89
C PRO A 368 -49.19 7.18 0.50
N THR A 369 -50.36 7.48 -0.10
CA THR A 369 -50.50 8.15 -1.40
C THR A 369 -49.84 9.54 -1.38
N PRO A 370 -49.07 9.94 -2.40
CA PRO A 370 -48.40 11.23 -2.43
C PRO A 370 -49.39 12.39 -2.49
N THR A 371 -49.21 13.35 -1.59
CA THR A 371 -49.89 14.66 -1.60
C THR A 371 -49.43 15.47 -2.83
N PRO A 372 -50.34 16.03 -3.65
CA PRO A 372 -49.95 16.83 -4.81
C PRO A 372 -49.25 18.13 -4.40
N ALA A 373 -48.17 18.44 -5.11
CA ALA A 373 -47.38 19.66 -4.93
C ALA A 373 -48.18 20.94 -5.29
N PRO A 374 -48.00 22.05 -4.57
CA PRO A 374 -48.66 23.31 -4.89
C PRO A 374 -48.14 23.92 -6.19
N THR A 375 -49.08 24.31 -7.04
CA THR A 375 -48.87 25.03 -8.30
C THR A 375 -48.20 26.39 -8.04
N GLN A 376 -46.98 26.59 -8.55
CA GLN A 376 -46.34 27.90 -8.52
C GLN A 376 -46.92 28.81 -9.62
N THR A 377 -47.54 29.89 -9.16
CA THR A 377 -47.99 31.07 -9.91
C THR A 377 -46.80 31.73 -10.63
N GLY A 378 -47.01 32.08 -11.91
CA GLY A 378 -45.98 32.55 -12.83
C GLY A 378 -45.27 33.85 -12.45
N ALA A 379 -44.00 33.94 -12.87
CA ALA A 379 -43.21 35.16 -12.92
C ALA A 379 -43.19 35.72 -14.35
N PRO A 380 -43.08 37.05 -14.53
CA PRO A 380 -43.40 37.74 -15.78
C PRO A 380 -42.31 37.61 -16.85
N VAL A 381 -42.77 37.60 -18.10
CA VAL A 381 -41.97 37.66 -19.33
C VAL A 381 -41.27 39.02 -19.42
N VAL A 382 -39.94 39.02 -19.48
CA VAL A 382 -39.15 40.18 -19.92
C VAL A 382 -38.70 40.00 -21.37
N SER A 383 -38.97 41.03 -22.17
CA SER A 383 -38.70 41.16 -23.60
C SER A 383 -37.19 41.27 -23.89
N PRO A 384 -36.66 40.67 -24.98
CA PRO A 384 -35.27 40.85 -25.37
C PRO A 384 -35.03 42.21 -26.04
N THR A 385 -34.03 42.94 -25.57
CA THR A 385 -33.46 44.14 -26.22
C THR A 385 -32.47 43.70 -27.32
N PRO A 386 -32.55 44.21 -28.57
CA PRO A 386 -31.57 43.90 -29.60
C PRO A 386 -30.40 44.89 -29.62
N GLY A 387 -29.18 44.36 -29.79
CA GLY A 387 -28.11 45.07 -30.51
C GLY A 387 -26.80 45.27 -29.74
N ALA A 388 -25.80 44.42 -30.04
CA ALA A 388 -24.40 44.85 -30.14
C ALA A 388 -23.62 43.87 -31.04
N THR A 389 -23.34 44.38 -32.24
CA THR A 389 -22.41 43.97 -33.30
C THR A 389 -21.17 43.21 -32.83
N ALA A 390 -20.92 42.04 -33.44
CA ALA A 390 -19.65 41.32 -33.37
C ALA A 390 -18.59 41.97 -34.26
N ALA A 391 -17.40 42.19 -33.70
CA ALA A 391 -16.15 42.46 -34.42
C ALA A 391 -15.18 41.30 -34.16
N PRO A 392 -14.30 40.93 -35.12
CA PRO A 392 -13.58 39.66 -35.10
C PRO A 392 -12.41 39.67 -34.11
N LEU A 393 -12.26 38.59 -33.34
CA LEU A 393 -11.08 38.32 -32.52
C LEU A 393 -9.90 37.92 -33.42
N ALA A 394 -8.89 38.77 -33.46
CA ALA A 394 -7.51 38.40 -33.74
C ALA A 394 -6.66 38.86 -32.54
N GLY A 395 -5.90 37.94 -31.94
CA GLY A 395 -4.90 38.28 -30.93
C GLY A 395 -4.74 37.24 -29.84
N ASP A 396 -3.72 36.41 -29.98
CA ASP A 396 -3.12 35.62 -28.90
C ASP A 396 -2.68 36.53 -27.75
N THR A 397 -3.34 36.43 -26.60
CA THR A 397 -2.77 36.88 -25.33
C THR A 397 -3.18 35.94 -24.20
N LEU A 398 -2.18 35.27 -23.62
CA LEU A 398 -2.29 34.49 -22.38
C LEU A 398 -2.79 35.36 -21.23
N VAL A 399 -3.59 34.75 -20.35
CA VAL A 399 -4.17 35.38 -19.14
C VAL A 399 -3.07 35.87 -18.20
N ARG A 400 -3.17 37.14 -17.82
CA ARG A 400 -2.28 37.84 -16.88
C ARG A 400 -2.67 37.49 -15.43
N THR A 401 -2.03 36.48 -14.82
CA THR A 401 -2.07 36.27 -13.36
C THR A 401 -0.83 36.90 -12.73
N GLY A 402 -0.96 38.15 -12.29
CA GLY A 402 0.08 38.87 -11.55
C GLY A 402 -0.57 39.79 -10.53
N GLY A 403 -0.98 39.21 -9.40
CA GLY A 403 -1.34 39.98 -8.21
C GLY A 403 -0.09 40.64 -7.62
N THR A 404 -0.13 41.95 -7.44
CA THR A 404 0.92 42.74 -6.80
C THR A 404 1.05 42.36 -5.33
N ILE A 405 2.18 41.78 -4.93
CA ILE A 405 2.53 41.59 -3.52
C ILE A 405 3.20 42.87 -2.99
N PRO A 406 2.75 43.47 -1.89
CA PRO A 406 3.36 44.67 -1.33
C PRO A 406 4.78 44.40 -0.79
N PHE A 407 5.66 45.38 -1.05
CA PHE A 407 7.12 45.36 -0.94
C PHE A 407 7.67 45.47 0.50
N ALA A 408 7.16 44.69 1.47
CA ALA A 408 7.48 44.90 2.90
C ALA A 408 8.15 43.73 3.65
N LEU A 409 8.56 42.63 3.01
CA LEU A 409 9.32 41.55 3.65
C LEU A 409 10.57 41.15 2.85
N LEU A 410 11.41 42.14 2.52
CA LEU A 410 12.75 41.95 1.96
C LEU A 410 13.83 42.66 2.80
N LEU A 411 13.68 42.64 4.13
CA LEU A 411 14.61 43.27 5.08
C LEU A 411 15.09 42.33 6.22
N GLY A 412 14.98 41.02 6.04
CA GLY A 412 15.49 40.03 7.01
C GLY A 412 16.85 39.40 6.68
N GLY A 413 17.38 39.58 5.47
CA GLY A 413 18.50 38.77 4.96
C GLY A 413 19.85 39.48 4.76
N VAL A 414 19.98 40.77 5.12
CA VAL A 414 21.19 41.58 4.81
C VAL A 414 21.93 42.07 6.07
N LEU A 415 21.56 41.64 7.28
CA LEU A 415 22.21 42.12 8.52
C LEU A 415 23.06 41.10 9.29
N LEU A 416 23.68 40.11 8.63
CA LEU A 416 24.70 39.23 9.24
C LEU A 416 25.96 39.04 8.37
N VAL A 417 26.47 40.12 7.77
CA VAL A 417 27.78 40.11 7.07
C VAL A 417 28.83 41.03 7.75
N ALA A 418 28.56 41.55 8.95
CA ALA A 418 29.48 42.46 9.64
C ALA A 418 30.15 41.91 10.94
N LEU A 419 30.05 40.61 11.25
CA LEU A 419 30.65 40.06 12.50
C LEU A 419 31.45 38.75 12.34
N GLY A 420 31.84 38.38 11.13
CA GLY A 420 32.52 37.10 10.86
C GLY A 420 34.00 37.16 10.48
N SER A 421 34.68 38.30 10.61
CA SER A 421 36.08 38.45 10.17
C SER A 421 36.95 39.05 11.26
N ALA A 422 37.15 38.33 12.37
CA ALA A 422 38.21 38.64 13.33
C ALA A 422 38.52 37.46 14.29
N PHE A 423 39.04 36.34 13.80
CA PHE A 423 40.08 35.55 14.49
C PHE A 423 40.44 34.32 13.66
N VAL A 424 41.68 34.23 13.18
CA VAL A 424 42.61 33.10 13.37
C VAL A 424 43.90 33.51 12.64
N VAL A 425 44.84 34.06 13.39
CA VAL A 425 46.27 34.09 13.03
C VAL A 425 47.05 33.79 14.30
N ARG A 426 48.12 32.97 14.12
CA ARG A 426 49.21 32.57 15.03
C ARG A 426 48.93 31.34 15.91
N ARG A 427 49.84 30.37 16.04
CA ARG A 427 51.18 30.13 15.45
C ARG A 427 51.58 28.69 15.84
N ARG A 428 52.14 27.91 14.92
CA ARG A 428 53.00 26.76 15.27
C ARG A 428 54.37 27.28 15.75
N ARG A 429 54.91 26.72 16.84
CA ARG A 429 56.32 26.27 16.97
C ARG A 429 56.61 25.66 18.35
N ALA A 430 57.36 24.55 18.29
CA ALA A 430 58.02 23.75 19.33
C ALA A 430 57.12 23.00 20.30
#